data_AF-A0A7S2HW97-F1
#
_entry.id   AF-A0A7S2HW97-F1
#
_cell.length_a   1.000
_cell.length_b   1.000
_cell.length_c   1.000
_cell.angle_alpha   90.00
_cell.angle_beta   90.00
_cell.angle_gamma   90.00
#
_symmetry.space_group_name_H-M   'P 1'
#
loop_
_entity.id
_entity.type
_entity.pdbx_description
1 polymer ?
#
loop_
_entity_poly.entity_id
_entity_poly.type
_entity_poly.pdbx_seq_one_letter_code
_entity_poly.pdbx_strand_id
1 'polypeptide(L)'
;PHRPIHHGYAMHAWPPPPPTATGVQPSTVPHQLPPPPSPPQPISSSITTSPQDSYRTKLDLSVYVITDAKLNTKHNRSVGAAVSAAIRGGATIVQLREKDVPGRDLVRTAKEAVAAAAGSGVPVLINDRIDVALAAGAAGVHLGQEDIDTA
;
A
#
# COMPACT_ATOMS: atom_id res chain seq x y z
N PRO A 1 37.76 -49.74 20.15
CA PRO A 1 36.72 -50.09 19.14
C PRO A 1 35.78 -48.90 18.90
N HIS A 2 36.11 -48.02 17.94
CA HIS A 2 35.43 -47.87 16.63
C HIS A 2 33.96 -47.42 16.71
N ARG A 3 33.41 -46.42 16.02
CA ARG A 3 33.78 -45.24 15.20
C ARG A 3 32.43 -44.48 14.99
N PRO A 4 32.42 -43.19 14.62
CA PRO A 4 31.18 -42.41 14.43
C PRO A 4 30.54 -42.68 13.05
N ILE A 5 29.23 -42.51 12.94
CA ILE A 5 28.48 -42.70 11.68
C ILE A 5 28.06 -41.33 11.12
N HIS A 6 28.67 -40.96 10.00
CA HIS A 6 28.29 -39.83 9.15
C HIS A 6 27.00 -40.16 8.38
N HIS A 7 26.03 -39.24 8.36
CA HIS A 7 24.98 -39.24 7.34
C HIS A 7 25.37 -38.26 6.23
N GLY A 8 25.84 -38.83 5.12
CA GLY A 8 26.17 -38.12 3.90
C GLY A 8 24.92 -37.78 3.09
N TYR A 9 24.89 -36.55 2.56
CA TYR A 9 23.96 -36.12 1.53
C TYR A 9 24.29 -36.81 0.20
N ALA A 10 23.29 -37.46 -0.42
CA ALA A 10 23.39 -38.00 -1.76
C ALA A 10 23.02 -36.92 -2.80
N MET A 11 24.00 -36.54 -3.62
CA MET A 11 23.81 -35.69 -4.80
C MET A 11 23.22 -36.54 -5.94
N HIS A 12 22.05 -36.18 -6.46
CA HIS A 12 21.52 -36.78 -7.68
C HIS A 12 22.21 -36.17 -8.91
N ALA A 13 22.88 -37.03 -9.70
CA ALA A 13 23.57 -36.67 -10.94
C ALA A 13 22.60 -36.58 -12.13
N TRP A 14 22.82 -35.56 -12.98
CA TRP A 14 22.10 -35.29 -14.22
C TRP A 14 22.58 -36.22 -15.37
N PRO A 15 21.70 -36.69 -16.28
CA PRO A 15 22.11 -37.57 -17.38
C PRO A 15 22.84 -36.80 -18.53
N PRO A 16 23.81 -37.43 -19.22
CA PRO A 16 24.61 -36.77 -20.25
C PRO A 16 23.85 -36.54 -21.56
N PRO A 17 24.23 -35.52 -22.36
CA PRO A 17 23.60 -35.22 -23.65
C PRO A 17 24.03 -36.19 -24.77
N PRO A 18 23.21 -36.34 -25.85
CA PRO A 18 23.49 -37.25 -26.96
C PRO A 18 24.57 -36.75 -27.95
N PRO A 19 25.20 -37.64 -28.73
CA PRO A 19 26.32 -37.32 -29.60
C PRO A 19 25.95 -36.57 -30.89
N THR A 20 26.92 -35.77 -31.34
CA THR A 20 26.89 -34.75 -32.39
C THR A 20 26.80 -35.33 -33.81
N ALA A 21 25.95 -34.74 -34.66
CA ALA A 21 25.91 -34.99 -36.10
C ALA A 21 26.88 -34.05 -36.85
N THR A 22 27.55 -34.63 -37.84
CA THR A 22 28.67 -34.12 -38.63
C THR A 22 28.30 -33.02 -39.64
N GLY A 23 29.13 -31.98 -39.71
CA GLY A 23 29.67 -31.41 -40.97
C GLY A 23 29.03 -30.15 -41.55
N VAL A 24 29.75 -29.01 -41.50
CA VAL A 24 29.81 -27.97 -42.56
C VAL A 24 31.18 -27.25 -42.49
N GLN A 25 31.75 -26.97 -43.66
CA GLN A 25 33.07 -26.41 -44.00
C GLN A 25 33.41 -25.02 -43.37
N PRO A 26 34.69 -24.63 -43.26
CA PRO A 26 35.07 -23.29 -42.79
C PRO A 26 34.96 -22.27 -43.92
N SER A 27 34.08 -21.27 -43.77
CA SER A 27 34.01 -20.11 -44.65
C SER A 27 34.80 -18.95 -44.04
N THR A 28 35.83 -18.51 -44.76
CA THR A 28 36.72 -17.42 -44.37
C THR A 28 36.00 -16.08 -44.56
N VAL A 29 35.60 -15.43 -43.46
CA VAL A 29 35.08 -14.05 -43.47
C VAL A 29 35.97 -13.21 -42.54
N PRO A 30 36.54 -12.07 -42.97
CA PRO A 30 37.38 -11.24 -42.12
C PRO A 30 36.58 -10.69 -40.94
N HIS A 31 37.16 -10.81 -39.74
CA HIS A 31 36.53 -10.43 -38.48
C HIS A 31 36.49 -8.91 -38.35
N GLN A 32 35.39 -8.29 -38.81
CA GLN A 32 35.12 -6.89 -38.54
C GLN A 32 34.48 -6.79 -37.14
N LEU A 33 35.21 -6.18 -36.20
CA LEU A 33 34.69 -5.90 -34.86
C LEU A 33 33.39 -5.07 -34.98
N PRO A 34 32.32 -5.44 -34.28
CA PRO A 34 31.09 -4.65 -34.29
C PRO A 34 31.39 -3.25 -33.71
N PRO A 35 30.71 -2.19 -34.19
CA PRO A 35 30.85 -0.87 -33.61
C PRO A 35 30.43 -0.90 -32.12
N PRO A 36 31.01 -0.04 -31.26
CA PRO A 36 30.60 0.04 -29.87
C PRO A 36 29.09 0.35 -29.78
N PRO A 37 28.38 -0.22 -28.78
CA PRO A 37 26.96 0.04 -28.62
C PRO A 37 26.73 1.54 -28.46
N SER A 38 25.67 2.05 -29.08
CA SER A 38 25.27 3.45 -28.95
C SER A 38 25.10 3.83 -27.46
N PRO A 39 25.43 5.07 -27.06
CA PRO A 39 25.20 5.52 -25.70
C PRO A 39 23.73 5.29 -25.31
N PRO A 40 23.46 4.91 -24.04
CA PRO A 40 22.11 4.63 -23.60
C PRO A 40 21.23 5.85 -23.89
N GLN A 41 20.18 5.65 -24.68
CA GLN A 41 19.19 6.68 -24.95
C GLN A 41 18.54 7.10 -23.63
N PRO A 42 18.15 8.37 -23.44
CA PRO A 42 17.44 8.78 -22.24
C PRO A 42 16.21 7.91 -22.08
N ILE A 43 16.09 7.25 -20.93
CA ILE A 43 14.92 6.44 -20.59
C ILE A 43 13.68 7.33 -20.70
N SER A 44 12.88 7.11 -21.74
CA SER A 44 11.57 7.74 -21.87
C SER A 44 10.74 7.25 -20.69
N SER A 45 10.21 8.18 -19.91
CA SER A 45 9.44 8.00 -18.67
C SER A 45 8.09 7.30 -18.90
N SER A 46 8.07 6.17 -19.59
CA SER A 46 6.92 5.28 -19.68
C SER A 46 7.01 4.31 -18.51
N ILE A 47 6.65 4.84 -17.34
CA ILE A 47 6.41 4.04 -16.14
C ILE A 47 5.33 3.02 -16.52
N THR A 48 5.70 1.75 -16.56
CA THR A 48 4.74 0.66 -16.64
C THR A 48 4.04 0.60 -15.29
N THR A 49 2.86 1.22 -15.20
CA THR A 49 2.01 1.21 -14.01
C THR A 49 1.76 -0.23 -13.58
N SER A 50 2.30 -0.61 -12.42
CA SER A 50 1.98 -1.89 -11.77
C SER A 50 0.51 -1.85 -11.33
N PRO A 51 -0.23 -2.98 -11.25
CA PRO A 51 -1.57 -3.02 -10.66
C PRO A 51 -1.65 -2.43 -9.24
N GLN A 52 -0.50 -2.25 -8.58
CA GLN A 52 -0.41 -1.60 -7.29
C GLN A 52 -0.35 -0.07 -7.37
N ASP A 53 0.05 0.57 -8.48
CA ASP A 53 0.13 2.04 -8.56
C ASP A 53 -1.23 2.76 -8.57
N SER A 54 -2.35 2.01 -8.68
CA SER A 54 -3.70 2.57 -8.71
C SER A 54 -4.18 3.13 -7.36
N TYR A 55 -3.48 2.90 -6.25
CA TYR A 55 -3.86 3.49 -4.95
C TYR A 55 -3.34 4.92 -4.75
N ARG A 56 -2.50 5.42 -5.67
CA ARG A 56 -1.82 6.72 -5.51
C ARG A 56 -2.73 7.90 -5.86
N THR A 57 -4.01 7.82 -5.48
CA THR A 57 -4.90 8.98 -5.41
C THR A 57 -4.24 9.99 -4.49
N LYS A 58 -3.79 11.10 -5.05
CA LYS A 58 -3.09 12.14 -4.31
C LYS A 58 -4.10 12.80 -3.36
N LEU A 59 -4.11 12.35 -2.10
CA LEU A 59 -4.94 12.94 -1.04
C LEU A 59 -4.61 14.42 -0.91
N ASP A 60 -5.65 15.27 -0.90
CA ASP A 60 -5.50 16.69 -0.63
C ASP A 60 -5.45 16.92 0.90
N LEU A 61 -4.27 17.25 1.41
CA LEU A 61 -4.02 17.47 2.83
C LEU A 61 -4.06 18.95 3.23
N SER A 62 -4.55 19.84 2.36
CA SER A 62 -4.54 21.29 2.58
C SER A 62 -5.30 21.71 3.84
N VAL A 63 -6.45 21.07 4.12
CA VAL A 63 -7.23 21.31 5.34
C VAL A 63 -7.60 19.97 5.97
N TYR A 64 -6.72 19.51 6.87
CA TYR A 64 -6.89 18.26 7.59
C TYR A 64 -7.55 18.48 8.96
N VAL A 65 -8.84 18.14 9.06
CA VAL A 65 -9.61 18.27 10.29
C VAL A 65 -9.55 16.99 11.11
N ILE A 66 -9.26 17.12 12.40
CA ILE A 66 -9.34 16.04 13.39
C ILE A 66 -10.51 16.33 14.33
N THR A 67 -11.41 15.38 14.52
CA THR A 67 -12.53 15.54 15.44
C THR A 67 -12.06 15.46 16.89
N ASP A 68 -12.77 16.14 17.80
CA ASP A 68 -12.56 16.00 19.24
C ASP A 68 -13.90 15.71 19.94
N ALA A 69 -13.97 14.53 20.55
CA ALA A 69 -15.14 14.04 21.28
C ALA A 69 -15.62 15.02 22.35
N LYS A 70 -14.68 15.56 23.14
CA LYS A 70 -14.96 16.41 24.30
C LYS A 70 -15.51 17.76 23.85
N LEU A 71 -14.97 18.33 22.77
CA LEU A 71 -15.50 19.54 22.17
C LEU A 71 -16.89 19.33 21.58
N ASN A 72 -17.12 18.22 20.89
CA ASN A 72 -18.43 17.86 20.35
C ASN A 72 -19.48 17.76 21.47
N THR A 73 -19.16 17.04 22.56
CA THR A 73 -20.03 16.96 23.74
C THR A 73 -20.25 18.32 24.40
N LYS A 74 -19.18 19.11 24.60
CA LYS A 74 -19.26 20.45 25.21
C LYS A 74 -20.21 21.38 24.44
N HIS A 75 -20.24 21.26 23.12
CA HIS A 75 -21.09 22.06 22.24
C HIS A 75 -22.40 21.36 21.85
N ASN A 76 -22.75 20.26 22.50
CA ASN A 76 -23.93 19.44 22.23
C ASN A 76 -24.11 19.14 20.73
N ARG A 77 -23.01 18.77 20.06
CA ARG A 77 -22.92 18.53 18.62
C ARG A 77 -22.65 17.06 18.35
N SER A 78 -23.41 16.46 17.43
CA SER A 78 -23.10 15.11 16.95
C SER A 78 -21.86 15.10 16.06
N VAL A 79 -21.19 13.95 15.97
CA VAL A 79 -20.02 13.80 15.09
C VAL A 79 -20.40 14.08 13.63
N GLY A 80 -21.52 13.54 13.15
CA GLY A 80 -22.00 13.84 11.79
C GLY A 80 -22.17 15.34 11.54
N ALA A 81 -22.74 16.08 12.49
CA ALA A 81 -22.88 17.53 12.37
C ALA A 81 -21.53 18.26 12.37
N ALA A 82 -20.57 17.79 13.16
CA ALA A 82 -19.21 18.34 13.16
C ALA A 82 -18.50 18.08 11.82
N VAL A 83 -18.61 16.87 11.27
CA VAL A 83 -18.03 16.49 9.98
C VAL A 83 -18.65 17.31 8.85
N SER A 84 -19.98 17.41 8.78
CA SER A 84 -20.63 18.23 7.75
C SER A 84 -20.26 19.71 7.88
N ALA A 85 -20.10 20.23 9.11
CA ALA A 85 -19.65 21.62 9.31
C ALA A 85 -18.19 21.82 8.85
N ALA A 86 -17.31 20.86 9.13
CA ALA A 86 -15.92 20.88 8.68
C ALA A 86 -15.82 20.89 7.15
N ILE A 87 -16.58 20.00 6.48
CA ILE A 87 -16.64 19.93 5.01
C ILE A 87 -17.15 21.24 4.42
N ARG A 88 -18.23 21.81 4.96
CA ARG A 88 -18.71 23.13 4.53
C ARG A 88 -17.70 24.25 4.77
N GLY A 89 -16.84 24.10 5.78
CA GLY A 89 -15.74 25.02 6.07
C GLY A 89 -14.51 24.84 5.19
N GLY A 90 -14.51 23.89 4.25
CA GLY A 90 -13.40 23.65 3.32
C GLY A 90 -12.45 22.54 3.76
N ALA A 91 -12.86 21.63 4.66
CA ALA A 91 -12.06 20.46 4.98
C ALA A 91 -11.83 19.60 3.73
N THR A 92 -10.57 19.24 3.47
CA THR A 92 -10.17 18.39 2.34
C THR A 92 -10.00 16.93 2.76
N ILE A 93 -9.85 16.70 4.08
CA ILE A 93 -9.80 15.38 4.70
C ILE A 93 -10.23 15.48 6.17
N VAL A 94 -10.88 14.43 6.68
CA VAL A 94 -11.35 14.35 8.07
C VAL A 94 -10.81 13.09 8.74
N GLN A 95 -10.27 13.21 9.94
CA GLN A 95 -9.92 12.09 10.82
C GLN A 95 -10.86 12.07 12.02
N LEU A 96 -11.54 10.93 12.19
CA LEU A 96 -12.34 10.65 13.36
C LEU A 96 -11.44 10.14 14.48
N ARG A 97 -11.33 10.92 15.55
CA ARG A 97 -10.55 10.62 16.74
C ARG A 97 -11.45 10.59 17.98
N GLU A 98 -11.83 9.39 18.37
CA GLU A 98 -12.75 9.09 19.48
C GLU A 98 -12.10 8.05 20.40
N LYS A 99 -11.21 8.50 21.30
CA LYS A 99 -10.33 7.62 22.09
C LYS A 99 -11.05 6.93 23.26
N ASP A 100 -12.12 7.54 23.77
CA ASP A 100 -12.79 7.13 25.01
C ASP A 100 -14.11 6.37 24.74
N VAL A 101 -14.36 5.97 23.49
CA VAL A 101 -15.63 5.35 23.07
C VAL A 101 -15.47 3.83 22.91
N PRO A 102 -16.38 3.01 23.48
CA PRO A 102 -16.36 1.55 23.29
C PRO A 102 -16.47 1.17 21.81
N GLY A 103 -15.85 0.07 21.40
CA GLY A 103 -15.75 -0.32 19.98
C GLY A 103 -17.09 -0.37 19.22
N ARG A 104 -18.16 -0.88 19.83
CA ARG A 104 -19.49 -0.90 19.20
C ARG A 104 -20.05 0.50 18.94
N ASP A 105 -19.93 1.39 19.93
CA ASP A 105 -20.40 2.77 19.83
C ASP A 105 -19.52 3.55 18.85
N LEU A 106 -18.22 3.26 18.83
CA LEU A 106 -17.27 3.85 17.90
C LEU A 106 -17.60 3.50 16.44
N VAL A 107 -18.01 2.25 16.16
CA VAL A 107 -18.50 1.87 14.81
C VAL A 107 -19.75 2.66 14.43
N ARG A 108 -20.69 2.89 15.35
CA ARG A 108 -21.88 3.71 15.07
C ARG A 108 -21.46 5.14 14.73
N THR A 109 -20.63 5.75 15.56
CA THR A 109 -20.12 7.12 15.35
C THR A 109 -19.32 7.24 14.04
N ALA A 110 -18.53 6.23 13.70
CA ALA A 110 -17.78 6.17 12.45
C ALA A 110 -18.72 6.10 11.23
N LYS A 111 -19.79 5.31 11.29
CA LYS A 111 -20.81 5.26 10.24
C LYS A 111 -21.51 6.61 10.07
N GLU A 112 -21.82 7.31 11.17
CA GLU A 112 -22.37 8.66 11.12
C GLU A 112 -21.42 9.65 10.44
N ALA A 113 -20.12 9.59 10.75
CA ALA A 113 -19.11 10.42 10.11
C ALA A 113 -18.99 10.15 8.60
N VAL A 114 -18.90 8.88 8.21
CA VAL A 114 -18.81 8.47 6.80
C VAL A 114 -20.07 8.88 6.04
N ALA A 115 -21.25 8.66 6.60
CA ALA A 115 -22.51 9.09 5.99
C ALA A 115 -22.59 10.61 5.83
N ALA A 116 -22.10 11.38 6.81
CA ALA A 116 -22.07 12.84 6.75
C ALA A 116 -21.12 13.40 5.68
N ALA A 117 -20.12 12.61 5.27
CA ALA A 117 -19.18 12.94 4.20
C ALA A 117 -19.58 12.37 2.82
N ALA A 118 -20.60 11.52 2.76
CA ALA A 118 -21.03 10.88 1.52
C ALA A 118 -21.39 11.92 0.45
N GLY A 119 -20.88 11.72 -0.77
CA GLY A 119 -21.10 12.63 -1.90
C GLY A 119 -20.25 13.92 -1.88
N SER A 120 -19.50 14.21 -0.81
CA SER A 120 -18.63 15.40 -0.76
C SER A 120 -17.27 15.22 -1.44
N GLY A 121 -16.84 13.97 -1.66
CA GLY A 121 -15.49 13.65 -2.11
C GLY A 121 -14.42 13.76 -1.02
N VAL A 122 -14.78 14.20 0.19
CA VAL A 122 -13.86 14.32 1.34
C VAL A 122 -13.72 12.97 2.03
N PRO A 123 -12.51 12.39 2.09
CA PRO A 123 -12.29 11.11 2.77
C PRO A 123 -12.36 11.26 4.29
N VAL A 124 -12.96 10.25 4.93
CA VAL A 124 -12.98 10.09 6.40
C VAL A 124 -12.04 8.96 6.77
N LEU A 125 -11.06 9.27 7.63
CA LEU A 125 -10.10 8.32 8.20
C LEU A 125 -10.46 8.02 9.66
N ILE A 126 -10.25 6.79 10.12
CA ILE A 126 -10.41 6.43 11.54
C ILE A 126 -9.04 6.38 12.22
N ASN A 127 -8.95 6.91 13.43
CA ASN A 127 -7.70 6.84 14.22
C ASN A 127 -7.51 5.43 14.82
N ASP A 128 -6.35 4.82 14.58
CA ASP A 128 -5.77 3.57 15.14
C ASP A 128 -6.56 2.26 14.91
N ARG A 129 -7.89 2.37 14.70
CA ARG A 129 -8.85 1.27 14.72
C ARG A 129 -9.19 0.78 13.32
N ILE A 130 -8.36 -0.12 12.78
CA ILE A 130 -8.56 -0.76 11.46
C ILE A 130 -9.90 -1.50 11.41
N ASP A 131 -10.24 -2.23 12.47
CA ASP A 131 -11.49 -2.98 12.59
C ASP A 131 -12.72 -2.07 12.45
N VAL A 132 -12.68 -0.88 13.06
CA VAL A 132 -13.73 0.14 12.97
C VAL A 132 -13.79 0.74 11.56
N ALA A 133 -12.63 1.06 10.97
CA ALA A 133 -12.58 1.62 9.61
C ALA A 133 -13.25 0.68 8.61
N LEU A 134 -12.94 -0.62 8.67
CA LEU A 134 -13.54 -1.64 7.83
C LEU A 134 -15.05 -1.76 8.09
N ALA A 135 -15.47 -1.83 9.36
CA ALA A 135 -16.88 -1.96 9.72
C ALA A 135 -17.74 -0.74 9.36
N ALA A 136 -17.13 0.44 9.29
CA ALA A 136 -17.79 1.70 8.95
C ALA A 136 -17.74 2.04 7.45
N GLY A 137 -16.91 1.36 6.66
CA GLY A 137 -16.66 1.73 5.26
C GLY A 137 -15.90 3.06 5.13
N ALA A 138 -14.97 3.34 6.06
CA ALA A 138 -14.14 4.53 6.03
C ALA A 138 -13.12 4.47 4.88
N ALA A 139 -12.62 5.63 4.45
CA ALA A 139 -11.66 5.73 3.36
C ALA A 139 -10.25 5.21 3.73
N GLY A 140 -9.97 5.11 5.03
CA GLY A 140 -8.71 4.57 5.53
C GLY A 140 -8.58 4.69 7.04
N VAL A 141 -7.37 4.42 7.52
CA VAL A 141 -6.99 4.53 8.93
C VAL A 141 -5.77 5.44 9.04
N HIS A 142 -5.65 6.16 10.14
CA HIS A 142 -4.42 6.83 10.55
C HIS A 142 -3.80 6.02 11.68
N LEU A 143 -2.51 5.68 11.55
CA LEU A 143 -1.72 4.95 12.56
C LEU A 143 -0.57 5.82 13.02
N GLY A 144 -0.36 5.89 14.33
CA GLY A 144 0.84 6.40 14.98
C GLY A 144 2.00 5.40 14.94
N GLN A 145 3.15 5.81 15.48
CA GLN A 145 4.38 5.00 15.46
C GLN A 145 4.33 3.82 16.44
N GLU A 146 3.54 3.95 17.50
CA GLU A 146 3.33 2.92 18.51
C GLU A 146 2.17 1.95 18.22
N ASP A 147 1.48 2.15 17.10
CA ASP A 147 0.36 1.30 16.70
C ASP A 147 0.86 0.03 15.99
N ILE A 148 -0.01 -0.63 15.21
CA ILE A 148 0.35 -1.86 14.51
C ILE A 148 1.54 -1.62 13.58
N ASP A 149 2.47 -2.57 13.55
CA ASP A 149 3.65 -2.49 12.71
C ASP A 149 3.23 -2.52 11.23
N THR A 150 3.61 -1.49 10.49
CA THR A 150 3.36 -1.38 9.05
C THR A 150 4.58 -1.92 8.31
N ALA A 151 4.63 -3.25 8.18
CA ALA A 151 5.69 -3.98 7.48
C ALA A 151 5.77 -3.66 5.97
#